data_AF-A0A7S1X1G9-F1
#
_entry.id   AF-A0A7S1X1G9-F1
#
_cell.length_a   1.000
_cell.length_b   1.000
_cell.length_c   1.000
_cell.angle_alpha   90.00
_cell.angle_beta   90.00
_cell.angle_gamma   90.00
#
_symmetry.space_group_name_H-M   'P 1'
#
loop_
_entity.id
_entity.type
_entity.pdbx_description
1 polymer ?
#
loop_
_entity_poly.entity_id
_entity_poly.type
_entity_poly.pdbx_seq_one_letter_code
_entity_poly.pdbx_strand_id
1 'polypeptide(L)'
;MEQLPTALVATHTPPTSSAQPPSTIPYGMANTQEDEVWSSIRQLVAAECQREPLLQPKLHAAVLSQRTLEGSLAHILAHLLAGLGISAAQWAPILNEAFEHGTTAEGAPLRDFIRRDLRAVNERDPACPDMAHCLLFFKGFHGLQAHRVSHWLWGQGRIAMASVIQSRVSQVFAMDIHPAARIGHSIMFDHATGIVIGETAVVGNGCSLLHGVTLGGTGKVDGDRHPKLGEGVIVGAGATVLGNIAVGKGAKIAACSVVVKAVPAGGGM
;
A
#
# COMPACT_ATOMS: atom_id res chain seq x y z
N MET A 1 49.59 -63.01 19.43
CA MET A 1 48.72 -64.19 19.53
C MET A 1 47.58 -63.80 20.46
N GLU A 2 46.55 -63.16 19.91
CA GLU A 2 45.24 -63.02 20.56
C GLU A 2 44.24 -62.64 19.47
N GLN A 3 43.22 -63.48 19.30
CA GLN A 3 42.19 -63.39 18.28
C GLN A 3 41.02 -62.58 18.83
N LEU A 4 40.49 -61.63 18.04
CA LEU A 4 39.16 -61.06 18.22
C LEU A 4 38.21 -61.67 17.18
N PRO A 5 37.03 -62.19 17.57
CA PRO A 5 36.10 -62.79 16.63
C PRO A 5 35.03 -61.81 16.11
N THR A 6 34.85 -61.87 14.78
CA THR A 6 33.61 -61.86 13.99
C THR A 6 32.32 -61.32 14.62
N ALA A 7 31.77 -60.24 14.04
CA ALA A 7 30.36 -59.85 14.19
C ALA A 7 29.71 -59.61 12.81
N LEU A 8 28.77 -60.52 12.51
CA LEU A 8 27.54 -60.45 11.71
C LEU A 8 27.30 -59.24 10.77
N VAL A 9 27.18 -59.58 9.48
CA VAL A 9 26.57 -58.76 8.42
C VAL A 9 25.06 -58.73 8.62
N ALA A 10 24.50 -57.53 8.84
CA ALA A 10 23.05 -57.28 8.77
C ALA A 10 22.72 -56.58 7.44
N THR A 11 21.99 -57.28 6.57
CA THR A 11 21.42 -56.72 5.35
C THR A 11 20.17 -55.91 5.68
N HIS A 12 20.24 -54.58 5.54
CA HIS A 12 19.07 -53.71 5.62
C HIS A 12 18.50 -53.44 4.23
N THR A 13 17.35 -54.06 3.95
CA THR A 13 16.43 -53.73 2.87
C THR A 13 15.70 -52.41 3.20
N PRO A 14 15.58 -51.44 2.28
CA PRO A 14 14.87 -50.19 2.55
C PRO A 14 13.34 -50.40 2.48
N PRO A 15 12.53 -49.68 3.29
CA PRO A 15 11.08 -49.75 3.19
C PRO A 15 10.57 -48.95 1.98
N THR A 16 9.84 -49.62 1.10
CA THR A 16 8.94 -49.03 0.10
C THR A 16 7.76 -48.36 0.81
N SER A 17 7.72 -47.02 0.79
CA SER A 17 6.53 -46.24 1.16
C SER A 17 5.83 -45.76 -0.09
N SER A 18 4.65 -46.34 -0.36
CA SER A 18 3.71 -45.90 -1.38
C SER A 18 2.99 -44.63 -0.91
N ALA A 19 3.54 -43.46 -1.25
CA ALA A 19 2.84 -42.19 -1.11
C ALA A 19 2.02 -41.93 -2.39
N GLN A 20 0.70 -41.98 -2.28
CA GLN A 20 -0.19 -41.46 -3.32
C GLN A 20 0.03 -39.96 -3.50
N PRO A 21 0.04 -39.42 -4.73
CA PRO A 21 0.16 -37.99 -4.94
C PRO A 21 -1.07 -37.27 -4.38
N PRO A 22 -0.92 -36.08 -3.78
CA PRO A 22 -2.05 -35.30 -3.30
C PRO A 22 -2.98 -34.95 -4.48
N SER A 23 -4.27 -35.18 -4.27
CA SER A 23 -5.36 -34.85 -5.17
C SER A 23 -5.24 -33.40 -5.66
N THR A 24 -4.99 -33.22 -6.95
CA THR A 24 -5.08 -31.94 -7.63
C THR A 24 -6.54 -31.48 -7.60
N ILE A 25 -6.86 -30.56 -6.70
CA ILE A 25 -8.08 -29.76 -6.82
C ILE A 25 -7.89 -28.88 -8.05
N PRO A 26 -8.77 -28.94 -9.07
CA PRO A 26 -8.66 -28.10 -10.24
C PRO A 26 -8.76 -26.62 -9.84
N TYR A 27 -7.68 -25.87 -10.10
CA TYR A 27 -7.66 -24.41 -10.05
C TYR A 27 -8.54 -23.90 -11.19
N GLY A 28 -9.82 -23.69 -10.89
CA GLY A 28 -10.79 -23.32 -11.91
C GLY A 28 -12.18 -23.18 -11.34
N MET A 29 -12.40 -22.14 -10.53
CA MET A 29 -13.58 -21.27 -10.55
C MET A 29 -13.19 -19.99 -9.79
N ALA A 30 -12.78 -18.95 -10.52
CA ALA A 30 -12.77 -17.61 -9.95
C ALA A 30 -14.22 -17.32 -9.54
N ASN A 31 -14.46 -17.30 -8.23
CA ASN A 31 -15.72 -16.88 -7.67
C ASN A 31 -15.96 -15.45 -8.16
N THR A 32 -16.82 -15.26 -9.17
CA THR A 32 -17.30 -13.96 -9.64
C THR A 32 -18.26 -13.40 -8.59
N GLN A 33 -17.76 -13.22 -7.38
CA GLN A 33 -18.41 -12.37 -6.42
C GLN A 33 -18.23 -10.96 -6.96
N GLU A 34 -19.31 -10.38 -7.48
CA GLU A 34 -19.32 -9.00 -7.96
C GLU A 34 -18.60 -8.12 -6.93
N ASP A 35 -17.63 -7.34 -7.38
CA ASP A 35 -16.90 -6.44 -6.51
C ASP A 35 -17.85 -5.34 -6.01
N GLU A 36 -18.41 -5.53 -4.81
CA GLU A 36 -19.38 -4.64 -4.20
C GLU A 36 -18.87 -3.20 -4.10
N VAL A 37 -17.57 -3.00 -3.81
CA VAL A 37 -16.96 -1.67 -3.75
C VAL A 37 -17.00 -1.01 -5.13
N TRP A 38 -16.62 -1.76 -6.16
CA TRP A 38 -16.61 -1.24 -7.52
C TRP A 38 -18.02 -0.95 -8.05
N SER A 39 -18.96 -1.87 -7.84
CA SER A 39 -20.37 -1.69 -8.22
C SER A 39 -20.98 -0.45 -7.55
N SER A 40 -20.73 -0.25 -6.25
CA SER A 40 -21.18 0.93 -5.51
C SER A 40 -20.59 2.23 -6.08
N ILE A 41 -19.29 2.27 -6.35
CA ILE A 41 -18.62 3.44 -6.95
C ILE A 41 -19.20 3.77 -8.32
N ARG A 42 -19.41 2.77 -9.18
CA ARG A 42 -19.99 2.98 -10.51
C ARG A 42 -21.40 3.58 -10.43
N GLN A 43 -22.23 3.11 -9.50
CA GLN A 43 -23.58 3.65 -9.30
C GLN A 43 -23.55 5.11 -8.85
N LEU A 44 -22.69 5.46 -7.89
CA LEU A 44 -22.51 6.83 -7.41
C LEU A 44 -22.04 7.77 -8.53
N VAL A 45 -21.06 7.34 -9.32
CA VAL A 45 -20.54 8.14 -10.45
C VAL A 45 -21.56 8.29 -11.58
N ALA A 46 -22.36 7.25 -11.86
CA ALA A 46 -23.43 7.34 -12.84
C ALA A 46 -24.49 8.38 -12.45
N ALA A 47 -24.84 8.46 -11.16
CA ALA A 47 -25.72 9.51 -10.65
C ALA A 47 -25.08 10.90 -10.76
N GLU A 48 -23.79 11.03 -10.44
CA GLU A 48 -23.08 12.32 -10.50
C GLU A 48 -22.95 12.86 -11.93
N CYS A 49 -22.75 12.00 -12.93
CA CYS A 49 -22.76 12.38 -14.35
C CYS A 49 -24.06 13.10 -14.78
N GLN A 50 -25.19 12.80 -14.13
CA GLN A 50 -26.46 13.47 -14.42
C GLN A 50 -26.57 14.84 -13.73
N ARG A 51 -25.88 15.00 -12.60
CA ARG A 51 -25.91 16.21 -11.77
C ARG A 51 -24.95 17.27 -12.27
N GLU A 52 -23.78 16.86 -12.78
CA GLU A 52 -22.73 17.76 -13.24
C GLU A 52 -22.25 17.44 -14.66
N PRO A 53 -22.94 17.97 -15.70
CA PRO A 53 -22.62 17.69 -17.11
C PRO A 53 -21.20 18.07 -17.51
N LEU A 54 -20.60 19.10 -16.89
CA LEU A 54 -19.22 19.51 -17.22
C LEU A 54 -18.20 18.42 -16.89
N LEU A 55 -18.44 17.65 -15.83
CA LEU A 55 -17.56 16.57 -15.40
C LEU A 55 -17.82 15.25 -16.11
N GLN A 56 -18.95 15.11 -16.82
CA GLN A 56 -19.38 13.86 -17.44
C GLN A 56 -18.30 13.18 -18.28
N PRO A 57 -17.55 13.86 -19.19
CA PRO A 57 -16.51 13.19 -19.98
C PRO A 57 -15.39 12.61 -19.11
N LYS A 58 -14.99 13.34 -18.06
CA LYS A 58 -13.96 12.91 -17.11
C LYS A 58 -14.43 11.71 -16.30
N LEU A 59 -15.62 11.78 -15.73
CA LEU A 59 -16.21 10.71 -14.93
C LEU A 59 -16.43 9.43 -15.76
N HIS A 60 -16.86 9.60 -17.00
CA HIS A 60 -17.05 8.47 -17.90
C HIS A 60 -15.72 7.78 -18.23
N ALA A 61 -14.69 8.55 -18.59
CA ALA A 61 -13.36 8.01 -18.89
C ALA A 61 -12.72 7.36 -17.65
N ALA A 62 -12.81 8.01 -16.48
CA ALA A 62 -12.18 7.55 -15.26
C ALA A 62 -12.85 6.32 -14.65
N VAL A 63 -14.19 6.19 -14.73
CA VAL A 63 -14.93 5.16 -14.00
C VAL A 63 -15.85 4.35 -14.91
N LEU A 64 -16.77 4.98 -15.63
CA LEU A 64 -17.86 4.25 -16.30
C LEU A 64 -17.37 3.40 -17.48
N SER A 65 -16.33 3.85 -18.19
CA SER A 65 -15.65 3.13 -19.27
C SER A 65 -14.69 2.04 -18.78
N GLN A 66 -14.38 2.00 -17.50
CA GLN A 66 -13.43 1.05 -16.92
C GLN A 66 -14.13 -0.25 -16.54
N ARG A 67 -13.43 -1.38 -16.67
CA ARG A 67 -13.98 -2.70 -16.35
C ARG A 67 -13.84 -3.04 -14.86
N THR A 68 -12.77 -2.57 -14.23
CA THR A 68 -12.39 -2.93 -12.86
C THR A 68 -12.00 -1.67 -12.07
N LEU A 69 -11.97 -1.80 -10.74
CA LEU A 69 -11.50 -0.75 -9.85
C LEU A 69 -10.00 -0.44 -10.09
N GLU A 70 -9.21 -1.48 -10.36
CA GLU A 70 -7.79 -1.40 -10.66
C GLU A 70 -7.54 -0.59 -11.93
N GLY A 71 -8.28 -0.89 -13.01
CA GLY A 71 -8.17 -0.14 -14.27
C GLY A 71 -8.59 1.32 -14.14
N SER A 72 -9.62 1.58 -13.32
CA SER A 72 -10.04 2.95 -12.95
C SER A 72 -8.94 3.71 -12.22
N LEU A 73 -8.38 3.13 -11.17
CA LEU A 73 -7.29 3.76 -10.43
C LEU A 73 -6.03 3.94 -11.29
N ALA A 74 -5.68 2.95 -12.11
CA ALA A 74 -4.57 3.03 -13.05
C ALA A 74 -4.77 4.18 -14.05
N HIS A 75 -5.98 4.33 -14.61
CA HIS A 75 -6.32 5.43 -15.51
C HIS A 75 -6.19 6.79 -14.82
N ILE A 76 -6.74 6.94 -13.62
CA ILE A 76 -6.67 8.18 -12.84
C ILE A 76 -5.20 8.54 -12.55
N LEU A 77 -4.43 7.60 -12.00
CA LEU A 77 -3.03 7.84 -11.67
C LEU A 77 -2.16 8.08 -12.92
N ALA A 78 -2.43 7.42 -14.04
CA ALA A 78 -1.71 7.66 -15.28
C ALA A 78 -1.81 9.13 -15.72
N HIS A 79 -2.99 9.73 -15.59
CA HIS A 79 -3.21 11.14 -15.93
C HIS A 79 -2.62 12.08 -14.89
N LEU A 80 -2.73 11.75 -13.59
CA LEU A 80 -2.16 12.58 -12.52
C LEU A 80 -0.63 12.57 -12.53
N LEU A 81 -0.01 11.43 -12.81
CA LEU A 81 1.45 11.26 -12.82
C LEU A 81 2.10 11.69 -14.14
N ALA A 82 1.33 11.86 -15.22
CA ALA A 82 1.85 12.35 -16.50
C ALA A 82 2.65 13.65 -16.34
N GLY A 83 3.79 13.73 -17.03
CA GLY A 83 4.79 14.79 -16.84
C GLY A 83 6.22 14.24 -17.00
N LEU A 84 7.23 15.12 -16.96
CA LEU A 84 8.65 14.76 -17.15
C LEU A 84 8.95 13.98 -18.45
N GLY A 85 8.18 14.26 -19.52
CA GLY A 85 8.31 13.55 -20.80
C GLY A 85 7.63 12.17 -20.84
N ILE A 86 6.91 11.76 -19.78
CA ILE A 86 6.13 10.53 -19.74
C ILE A 86 4.63 10.86 -19.80
N SER A 87 3.97 10.42 -20.87
CA SER A 87 2.53 10.60 -21.06
C SER A 87 1.69 9.62 -20.23
N ALA A 88 0.40 9.91 -20.06
CA ALA A 88 -0.54 8.99 -19.41
C ALA A 88 -0.59 7.61 -20.10
N ALA A 89 -0.51 7.58 -21.44
CA ALA A 89 -0.49 6.33 -22.21
C ALA A 89 0.75 5.47 -21.89
N GLN A 90 1.90 6.10 -21.59
CA GLN A 90 3.12 5.40 -21.17
C GLN A 90 3.07 4.94 -19.72
N TRP A 91 2.37 5.66 -18.85
CA TRP A 91 2.14 5.26 -17.45
C TRP A 91 1.14 4.10 -17.31
N ALA A 92 0.14 4.03 -18.18
CA ALA A 92 -0.96 3.10 -18.03
C ALA A 92 -0.53 1.61 -17.93
N PRO A 93 0.39 1.06 -18.75
CA PRO A 93 0.75 -0.34 -18.68
C PRO A 93 1.34 -0.76 -17.34
N ILE A 94 2.30 0.02 -16.80
CA ILE A 94 2.97 -0.31 -15.54
C ILE A 94 2.04 -0.17 -14.33
N LEU A 95 1.11 0.79 -14.36
CA LEU A 95 0.10 0.95 -13.30
C LEU A 95 -0.91 -0.19 -13.32
N ASN A 96 -1.41 -0.58 -14.50
CA ASN A 96 -2.33 -1.71 -14.63
C ASN A 96 -1.67 -3.02 -14.19
N GLU A 97 -0.45 -3.29 -14.66
CA GLU A 97 0.33 -4.47 -14.26
C GLU A 97 0.47 -4.56 -12.73
N ALA A 98 0.87 -3.45 -12.10
CA ALA A 98 1.05 -3.42 -10.65
C ALA A 98 -0.26 -3.61 -9.88
N PHE A 99 -1.37 -3.01 -10.29
CA PHE A 99 -2.63 -3.17 -9.57
C PHE A 99 -3.32 -4.52 -9.82
N GLU A 100 -3.20 -5.09 -11.02
CA GLU A 100 -3.83 -6.38 -11.35
C GLU A 100 -3.03 -7.57 -10.82
N HIS A 101 -1.69 -7.47 -10.81
CA HIS A 101 -0.80 -8.60 -10.55
C HIS A 101 0.22 -8.36 -9.44
N GLY A 102 0.40 -7.11 -9.00
CA GLY A 102 1.36 -6.78 -7.96
C GLY A 102 0.95 -7.33 -6.59
N THR A 103 1.97 -7.67 -5.80
CA THR A 103 1.82 -8.18 -4.44
C THR A 103 2.71 -7.43 -3.47
N THR A 104 2.37 -7.44 -2.18
CA THR A 104 3.29 -7.03 -1.12
C THR A 104 4.46 -8.01 -1.00
N ALA A 105 5.46 -7.67 -0.19
CA ALA A 105 6.55 -8.58 0.15
C ALA A 105 6.04 -9.88 0.83
N GLU A 106 4.92 -9.79 1.56
CA GLU A 106 4.24 -10.91 2.21
C GLU A 106 3.28 -11.67 1.26
N GLY A 107 3.24 -11.32 -0.03
CA GLY A 107 2.44 -12.02 -1.04
C GLY A 107 0.96 -11.60 -1.12
N ALA A 108 0.53 -10.59 -0.37
CA ALA A 108 -0.85 -10.11 -0.44
C ALA A 108 -1.09 -9.29 -1.72
N PRO A 109 -2.19 -9.47 -2.46
CA PRO A 109 -2.46 -8.71 -3.68
C PRO A 109 -2.65 -7.21 -3.41
N LEU A 110 -2.04 -6.35 -4.23
CA LEU A 110 -2.20 -4.89 -4.09
C LEU A 110 -3.65 -4.43 -4.27
N ARG A 111 -4.42 -5.13 -5.11
CA ARG A 111 -5.84 -4.88 -5.30
C ARG A 111 -6.67 -4.90 -4.02
N ASP A 112 -6.30 -5.74 -3.05
CA ASP A 112 -7.05 -5.82 -1.78
C ASP A 112 -6.80 -4.56 -0.93
N PHE A 113 -5.61 -3.98 -1.03
CA PHE A 113 -5.22 -2.78 -0.30
C PHE A 113 -5.98 -1.56 -0.82
N ILE A 114 -6.24 -1.46 -2.13
CA ILE A 114 -7.07 -0.40 -2.72
C ILE A 114 -8.44 -0.34 -2.03
N ARG A 115 -9.11 -1.49 -1.94
CA ARG A 115 -10.45 -1.59 -1.32
C ARG A 115 -10.42 -1.27 0.16
N ARG A 116 -9.40 -1.77 0.88
CA ARG A 116 -9.22 -1.52 2.31
C ARG A 116 -8.94 -0.05 2.61
N ASP A 117 -8.15 0.63 1.78
CA ASP A 117 -7.84 2.04 1.93
C ASP A 117 -9.07 2.92 1.61
N LEU A 118 -9.84 2.61 0.55
CA LEU A 118 -11.09 3.30 0.24
C LEU A 118 -12.10 3.22 1.39
N ARG A 119 -12.35 2.01 1.92
CA ARG A 119 -13.25 1.82 3.07
C ARG A 119 -12.76 2.60 4.28
N ALA A 120 -11.47 2.51 4.57
CA ALA A 120 -10.91 3.15 5.76
C ALA A 120 -10.93 4.68 5.67
N VAL A 121 -10.84 5.28 4.48
CA VAL A 121 -11.10 6.72 4.31
C VAL A 121 -12.58 7.03 4.50
N ASN A 122 -13.46 6.30 3.82
CA ASN A 122 -14.91 6.50 3.90
C ASN A 122 -15.48 6.35 5.33
N GLU A 123 -14.89 5.48 6.14
CA GLU A 123 -15.32 5.25 7.53
C GLU A 123 -14.78 6.31 8.51
N ARG A 124 -13.63 6.91 8.23
CA ARG A 124 -12.88 7.73 9.21
C ARG A 124 -12.83 9.22 8.87
N ASP A 125 -13.00 9.58 7.60
CA ASP A 125 -13.04 10.97 7.16
C ASP A 125 -14.50 11.47 7.10
N PRO A 126 -14.94 12.33 8.04
CA PRO A 126 -16.29 12.87 8.02
C PRO A 126 -16.56 13.79 6.82
N ALA A 127 -15.51 14.27 6.12
CA ALA A 127 -15.63 15.07 4.91
C ALA A 127 -15.68 14.20 3.63
N CYS A 128 -15.51 12.88 3.73
CA CYS A 128 -15.64 11.96 2.62
C CYS A 128 -17.12 11.56 2.45
N PRO A 129 -17.85 12.07 1.45
CA PRO A 129 -19.26 11.74 1.29
C PRO A 129 -19.47 10.27 0.89
N ASP A 130 -18.55 9.72 0.10
CA ASP A 130 -18.57 8.34 -0.36
C ASP A 130 -17.20 7.90 -0.94
N MET A 131 -17.06 6.59 -1.19
CA MET A 131 -15.84 6.01 -1.77
C MET A 131 -15.55 6.47 -3.21
N ALA A 132 -16.55 6.90 -3.98
CA ALA A 132 -16.32 7.39 -5.34
C ALA A 132 -15.61 8.75 -5.30
N HIS A 133 -16.01 9.61 -4.37
CA HIS A 133 -15.36 10.89 -4.11
C HIS A 133 -13.88 10.71 -3.70
N CYS A 134 -13.61 9.75 -2.80
CA CYS A 134 -12.23 9.40 -2.44
C CYS A 134 -11.41 8.91 -3.64
N LEU A 135 -11.94 7.94 -4.41
CA LEU A 135 -11.27 7.40 -5.60
C LEU A 135 -10.92 8.50 -6.62
N LEU A 136 -11.81 9.47 -6.83
CA LEU A 136 -11.65 10.48 -7.86
C LEU A 136 -10.77 11.67 -7.45
N PHE A 137 -10.78 12.06 -6.17
CA PHE A 137 -10.28 13.38 -5.77
C PHE A 137 -9.27 13.38 -4.61
N PHE A 138 -9.16 12.30 -3.84
CA PHE A 138 -8.36 12.35 -2.62
C PHE A 138 -6.89 12.05 -2.89
N LYS A 139 -6.08 13.11 -2.92
CA LYS A 139 -4.64 13.02 -3.16
C LYS A 139 -3.88 12.14 -2.18
N GLY A 140 -4.32 12.07 -0.91
CA GLY A 140 -3.71 11.20 0.09
C GLY A 140 -3.86 9.73 -0.28
N PHE A 141 -5.05 9.36 -0.76
CA PHE A 141 -5.32 8.04 -1.32
C PHE A 141 -4.50 7.81 -2.61
N HIS A 142 -4.51 8.74 -3.57
CA HIS A 142 -3.74 8.61 -4.82
C HIS A 142 -2.24 8.44 -4.58
N GLY A 143 -1.65 9.29 -3.74
CA GLY A 143 -0.23 9.24 -3.39
C GLY A 143 0.15 7.94 -2.70
N LEU A 144 -0.71 7.41 -1.82
CA LEU A 144 -0.52 6.10 -1.20
C LEU A 144 -0.53 4.96 -2.23
N GLN A 145 -1.50 4.93 -3.14
CA GLN A 145 -1.57 3.86 -4.14
C GLN A 145 -0.41 3.93 -5.13
N ALA A 146 0.01 5.13 -5.53
CA ALA A 146 1.21 5.33 -6.34
C ALA A 146 2.49 4.89 -5.60
N HIS A 147 2.60 5.17 -4.29
CA HIS A 147 3.68 4.64 -3.46
C HIS A 147 3.71 3.11 -3.47
N ARG A 148 2.56 2.42 -3.39
CA ARG A 148 2.53 0.95 -3.45
C ARG A 148 3.08 0.39 -4.76
N VAL A 149 2.77 1.03 -5.88
CA VAL A 149 3.39 0.69 -7.18
C VAL A 149 4.89 0.93 -7.13
N SER A 150 5.33 2.07 -6.59
CA SER A 150 6.75 2.37 -6.41
C SER A 150 7.47 1.33 -5.55
N HIS A 151 6.87 0.93 -4.43
CA HIS A 151 7.38 -0.09 -3.51
C HIS A 151 7.47 -1.46 -4.18
N TRP A 152 6.46 -1.86 -4.94
CA TRP A 152 6.46 -3.11 -5.69
C TRP A 152 7.60 -3.14 -6.73
N LEU A 153 7.78 -2.07 -7.50
CA LEU A 153 8.88 -1.93 -8.45
C LEU A 153 10.25 -1.93 -7.76
N TRP A 154 10.35 -1.28 -6.60
CA TRP A 154 11.56 -1.28 -5.79
C TRP A 154 11.96 -2.71 -5.38
N GLY A 155 10.99 -3.51 -4.91
CA GLY A 155 11.20 -4.93 -4.56
C GLY A 155 11.63 -5.81 -5.74
N GLN A 156 11.34 -5.40 -6.98
CA GLN A 156 11.79 -6.06 -8.21
C GLN A 156 13.16 -5.56 -8.70
N GLY A 157 13.81 -4.64 -7.99
CA GLY A 157 15.06 -4.03 -8.42
C GLY A 157 14.90 -2.97 -9.52
N ARG A 158 13.67 -2.55 -9.85
CA ARG A 158 13.40 -1.46 -10.82
C ARG A 158 13.54 -0.08 -10.17
N ILE A 159 14.69 0.15 -9.55
CA ILE A 159 15.00 1.29 -8.67
C ILE A 159 14.73 2.63 -9.35
N ALA A 160 15.24 2.83 -10.57
CA ALA A 160 15.07 4.10 -11.29
C ALA A 160 13.58 4.45 -11.49
N MET A 161 12.73 3.46 -11.80
CA MET A 161 11.31 3.70 -12.03
C MET A 161 10.55 3.97 -10.72
N ALA A 162 10.90 3.24 -9.66
CA ALA A 162 10.39 3.54 -8.32
C ALA A 162 10.73 4.98 -7.89
N SER A 163 11.96 5.43 -8.12
CA SER A 163 12.40 6.80 -7.83
C SER A 163 11.68 7.86 -8.68
N VAL A 164 11.41 7.58 -9.96
CA VAL A 164 10.59 8.47 -10.80
C VAL A 164 9.17 8.60 -10.23
N ILE A 165 8.55 7.49 -9.81
CA ILE A 165 7.22 7.54 -9.18
C ILE A 165 7.27 8.35 -7.87
N GLN A 166 8.26 8.11 -7.00
CA GLN A 166 8.43 8.91 -5.77
C GLN A 166 8.51 10.42 -6.10
N SER A 167 9.33 10.79 -7.08
CA SER A 167 9.48 12.19 -7.49
C SER A 167 8.17 12.79 -7.98
N ARG A 168 7.39 12.05 -8.78
CA ARG A 168 6.07 12.50 -9.23
C ARG A 168 5.06 12.57 -8.10
N VAL A 169 5.06 11.63 -7.15
CA VAL A 169 4.21 11.67 -5.94
C VAL A 169 4.51 12.91 -5.11
N SER A 170 5.78 13.27 -4.96
CA SER A 170 6.20 14.51 -4.29
C SER A 170 5.69 15.76 -5.04
N GLN A 171 5.85 15.81 -6.36
CA GLN A 171 5.43 16.98 -7.16
C GLN A 171 3.91 17.15 -7.27
N VAL A 172 3.15 16.06 -7.41
CA VAL A 172 1.71 16.11 -7.72
C VAL A 172 0.87 16.08 -6.46
N PHE A 173 1.28 15.30 -5.45
CA PHE A 173 0.48 15.09 -4.23
C PHE A 173 1.06 15.81 -3.01
N ALA A 174 2.26 16.39 -3.13
CA ALA A 174 3.01 17.00 -2.04
C ALA A 174 3.29 16.00 -0.89
N MET A 175 3.62 14.76 -1.26
CA MET A 175 3.96 13.67 -0.35
C MET A 175 5.31 13.10 -0.75
N ASP A 176 6.26 13.00 0.18
CA ASP A 176 7.55 12.36 -0.07
C ASP A 176 7.65 11.06 0.71
N ILE A 177 7.33 9.95 0.05
CA ILE A 177 7.38 8.61 0.63
C ILE A 177 8.46 7.83 -0.11
N HIS A 178 9.52 7.45 0.60
CA HIS A 178 10.58 6.67 0.01
C HIS A 178 10.06 5.29 -0.44
N PRO A 179 10.40 4.79 -1.65
CA PRO A 179 9.85 3.53 -2.17
C PRO A 179 10.06 2.32 -1.26
N ALA A 180 11.17 2.26 -0.53
CA ALA A 180 11.45 1.18 0.42
C ALA A 180 10.59 1.21 1.71
N ALA A 181 9.90 2.32 2.00
CA ALA A 181 9.07 2.44 3.19
C ALA A 181 7.92 1.42 3.16
N ARG A 182 7.73 0.70 4.27
CA ARG A 182 6.72 -0.36 4.38
C ARG A 182 5.46 0.21 5.00
N ILE A 183 4.37 0.20 4.24
CA ILE A 183 3.09 0.78 4.67
C ILE A 183 2.01 -0.30 4.54
N GLY A 184 1.32 -0.58 5.66
CA GLY A 184 0.21 -1.51 5.74
C GLY A 184 -1.03 -1.06 4.95
N HIS A 185 -2.17 -1.71 5.16
CA HIS A 185 -3.45 -1.36 4.54
C HIS A 185 -4.35 -0.55 5.49
N SER A 186 -5.50 -0.11 4.98
CA SER A 186 -6.47 0.69 5.72
C SER A 186 -5.83 1.98 6.25
N ILE A 187 -5.02 2.64 5.42
CA ILE A 187 -4.32 3.87 5.79
C ILE A 187 -5.16 5.07 5.37
N MET A 188 -5.17 6.09 6.22
CA MET A 188 -5.75 7.40 5.87
C MET A 188 -4.65 8.46 5.94
N PHE A 189 -4.41 9.12 4.82
CA PHE A 189 -3.62 10.33 4.76
C PHE A 189 -4.56 11.52 4.60
N ASP A 190 -4.89 12.13 5.73
CA ASP A 190 -5.79 13.26 5.76
C ASP A 190 -5.04 14.55 5.42
N HIS A 191 -5.61 15.33 4.50
CA HIS A 191 -5.00 16.57 4.00
C HIS A 191 -3.53 16.44 3.57
N ALA A 192 -3.11 15.27 3.07
CA ALA A 192 -1.76 14.70 2.90
C ALA A 192 -0.55 15.58 2.49
N THR A 193 -0.73 16.86 2.17
CA THR A 193 0.32 17.86 1.96
C THR A 193 1.39 17.80 3.05
N GLY A 194 2.65 17.74 2.64
CA GLY A 194 3.80 17.80 3.53
C GLY A 194 4.04 16.51 4.33
N ILE A 195 3.39 15.40 3.98
CA ILE A 195 3.74 14.10 4.55
C ILE A 195 5.12 13.68 4.03
N VAL A 196 6.01 13.33 4.95
CA VAL A 196 7.35 12.79 4.66
C VAL A 196 7.53 11.46 5.39
N ILE A 197 7.86 10.39 4.67
CA ILE A 197 8.06 9.05 5.22
C ILE A 197 9.37 8.48 4.65
N GLY A 198 10.36 8.34 5.52
CA GLY A 198 11.70 7.92 5.11
C GLY A 198 11.87 6.42 4.83
N GLU A 199 13.03 6.08 4.27
CA GLU A 199 13.37 4.78 3.69
C GLU A 199 13.04 3.56 4.54
N THR A 200 13.39 3.60 5.83
CA THR A 200 13.28 2.44 6.74
C THR A 200 12.05 2.52 7.64
N ALA A 201 11.13 3.43 7.34
CA ALA A 201 9.91 3.60 8.12
C ALA A 201 8.99 2.39 7.93
N VAL A 202 8.30 2.03 9.01
CA VAL A 202 7.22 1.04 8.95
C VAL A 202 5.96 1.68 9.51
N VAL A 203 4.88 1.63 8.73
CA VAL A 203 3.55 2.09 9.13
C VAL A 203 2.62 0.88 9.17
N GLY A 204 2.13 0.54 10.36
CA GLY A 204 1.18 -0.56 10.56
C GLY A 204 -0.17 -0.33 9.89
N ASN A 205 -1.01 -1.37 9.89
CA ASN A 205 -2.36 -1.29 9.33
C ASN A 205 -3.24 -0.32 10.12
N GLY A 206 -4.23 0.28 9.47
CA GLY A 206 -5.24 1.08 10.18
C GLY A 206 -4.74 2.44 10.69
N CYS A 207 -3.51 2.85 10.36
CA CYS A 207 -2.99 4.14 10.80
C CYS A 207 -3.68 5.32 10.09
N SER A 208 -3.69 6.46 10.78
CA SER A 208 -4.13 7.75 10.23
C SER A 208 -3.03 8.78 10.45
N LEU A 209 -2.55 9.40 9.37
CA LEU A 209 -1.56 10.47 9.43
C LEU A 209 -2.17 11.73 8.81
N LEU A 210 -2.12 12.84 9.54
CA LEU A 210 -2.62 14.12 9.08
C LEU A 210 -1.53 14.88 8.29
N HIS A 211 -1.89 16.04 7.75
CA HIS A 211 -0.97 16.89 6.99
C HIS A 211 0.32 17.23 7.74
N GLY A 212 1.42 17.43 7.02
CA GLY A 212 2.70 17.86 7.58
C GLY A 212 3.41 16.85 8.49
N VAL A 213 2.93 15.61 8.58
CA VAL A 213 3.56 14.57 9.39
C VAL A 213 4.90 14.15 8.79
N THR A 214 5.93 14.07 9.64
CA THR A 214 7.27 13.58 9.25
C THR A 214 7.62 12.32 10.04
N LEU A 215 7.91 11.22 9.34
CA LEU A 215 8.55 10.01 9.87
C LEU A 215 10.00 9.98 9.38
N GLY A 216 10.87 10.68 10.11
CA GLY A 216 12.21 11.06 9.66
C GLY A 216 13.35 10.38 10.42
N GLY A 217 14.56 10.52 9.87
CA GLY A 217 15.80 10.16 10.57
C GLY A 217 16.35 11.32 11.41
N THR A 218 17.29 11.03 12.31
CA THR A 218 17.98 12.03 13.14
C THR A 218 19.30 12.54 12.54
N GLY A 219 19.72 12.05 11.36
CA GLY A 219 20.96 12.46 10.70
C GLY A 219 21.74 11.32 10.02
N LYS A 220 23.08 11.43 10.01
CA LYS A 220 24.06 10.58 9.26
C LYS A 220 24.26 9.15 9.78
N VAL A 221 23.25 8.55 10.40
CA VAL A 221 23.33 7.14 10.81
C VAL A 221 22.83 6.30 9.65
N ASP A 222 23.70 5.47 9.08
CA ASP A 222 23.30 4.48 8.08
C ASP A 222 22.53 3.33 8.73
N GLY A 223 21.70 2.63 7.94
CA GLY A 223 20.87 1.53 8.41
C GLY A 223 19.49 1.96 8.89
N ASP A 224 18.92 1.20 9.83
CA ASP A 224 17.54 1.42 10.28
C ASP A 224 17.43 2.63 11.23
N ARG A 225 16.83 3.70 10.72
CA ARG A 225 16.88 5.05 11.29
C ARG A 225 15.55 5.81 11.32
N HIS A 226 14.47 5.17 10.89
CA HIS A 226 13.14 5.79 10.81
C HIS A 226 12.12 5.10 11.72
N PRO A 227 11.00 5.77 12.07
CA PRO A 227 10.03 5.26 13.03
C PRO A 227 9.32 3.97 12.62
N LYS A 228 8.81 3.25 13.63
CA LYS A 228 7.97 2.05 13.49
C LYS A 228 6.61 2.29 14.15
N LEU A 229 5.60 2.64 13.36
CA LEU A 229 4.24 2.82 13.85
C LEU A 229 3.52 1.48 13.92
N GLY A 230 3.00 1.15 15.09
CA GLY A 230 2.10 0.02 15.30
C GLY A 230 0.75 0.21 14.61
N GLU A 231 -0.06 -0.84 14.61
CA GLU A 231 -1.41 -0.82 14.06
C GLU A 231 -2.29 0.26 14.72
N GLY A 232 -3.13 0.94 13.94
CA GLY A 232 -4.13 1.88 14.44
C GLY A 232 -3.56 3.16 15.07
N VAL A 233 -2.27 3.46 14.84
CA VAL A 233 -1.66 4.69 15.34
C VAL A 233 -2.26 5.90 14.62
N ILE A 234 -2.59 6.94 15.38
CA ILE A 234 -3.02 8.23 14.86
C ILE A 234 -1.90 9.24 15.08
N VAL A 235 -1.46 9.89 14.01
CA VAL A 235 -0.43 10.93 14.05
C VAL A 235 -1.04 12.26 13.64
N GLY A 236 -1.13 13.18 14.62
CA GLY A 236 -1.71 14.49 14.46
C GLY A 236 -0.94 15.39 13.50
N ALA A 237 -1.62 16.43 13.03
CA ALA A 237 -1.10 17.37 12.04
C ALA A 237 0.25 17.99 12.44
N GLY A 238 1.21 18.03 11.52
CA GLY A 238 2.52 18.64 11.74
C GLY A 238 3.43 17.90 12.72
N ALA A 239 3.04 16.72 13.22
CA ALA A 239 3.88 15.97 14.15
C ALA A 239 5.11 15.40 13.44
N THR A 240 6.25 15.43 14.12
CA THR A 240 7.53 14.92 13.64
C THR A 240 8.00 13.79 14.55
N VAL A 241 8.10 12.58 14.01
CA VAL A 241 8.61 11.40 14.72
C VAL A 241 9.99 11.07 14.14
N LEU A 242 11.03 11.11 14.97
CA LEU A 242 12.42 11.02 14.53
C LEU A 242 13.17 9.84 15.12
N GLY A 243 13.92 9.16 14.27
CA GLY A 243 14.81 8.07 14.65
C GLY A 243 14.12 6.70 14.61
N ASN A 244 14.91 5.65 14.84
CA ASN A 244 14.40 4.28 14.93
C ASN A 244 13.73 4.04 16.29
N ILE A 245 12.51 4.58 16.44
CA ILE A 245 11.70 4.46 17.64
C ILE A 245 10.36 3.77 17.32
N ALA A 246 9.87 3.00 18.29
CA ALA A 246 8.56 2.36 18.20
C ALA A 246 7.46 3.30 18.72
N VAL A 247 6.36 3.39 17.98
CA VAL A 247 5.10 3.99 18.42
C VAL A 247 4.10 2.86 18.54
N GLY A 248 3.72 2.50 19.77
CA GLY A 248 2.93 1.30 20.04
C GLY A 248 1.54 1.31 19.41
N LYS A 249 0.96 0.11 19.26
CA LYS A 249 -0.39 -0.09 18.71
C LYS A 249 -1.42 0.84 19.38
N GLY A 250 -2.25 1.49 18.56
CA GLY A 250 -3.33 2.38 18.98
C GLY A 250 -2.88 3.66 19.68
N ALA A 251 -1.57 3.97 19.69
CA ALA A 251 -1.07 5.20 20.26
C ALA A 251 -1.53 6.43 19.44
N LYS A 252 -1.62 7.57 20.13
CA LYS A 252 -2.01 8.84 19.53
C LYS A 252 -0.89 9.86 19.74
N ILE A 253 -0.39 10.42 18.65
CA ILE A 253 0.57 11.52 18.68
C ILE A 253 -0.19 12.80 18.39
N ALA A 254 -0.10 13.77 19.30
CA ALA A 254 -0.72 15.07 19.20
C ALA A 254 -0.13 15.89 18.06
N ALA A 255 -0.90 16.86 17.58
CA ALA A 255 -0.47 17.77 16.53
C ALA A 255 0.78 18.56 16.97
N CYS A 256 1.68 18.80 16.02
CA CYS A 256 2.93 19.55 16.19
C CYS A 256 3.92 18.97 17.23
N SER A 257 3.70 17.75 17.71
CA SER A 257 4.62 17.06 18.62
C SER A 257 5.93 16.69 17.94
N VAL A 258 7.04 16.78 18.67
CA VAL A 258 8.35 16.24 18.25
C VAL A 258 8.66 15.01 19.10
N VAL A 259 8.53 13.83 18.52
CA VAL A 259 8.67 12.54 19.20
C VAL A 259 10.04 11.95 18.89
N VAL A 260 10.89 11.87 19.93
CA VAL A 260 12.27 11.36 19.86
C VAL A 260 12.51 10.16 20.78
N LYS A 261 11.46 9.65 21.42
CA LYS A 261 11.49 8.47 22.30
C LYS A 261 10.31 7.56 21.97
N ALA A 262 10.47 6.27 22.26
CA ALA A 262 9.42 5.29 22.03
C ALA A 262 8.14 5.63 22.82
N VAL A 263 6.99 5.28 22.22
CA VAL A 263 5.65 5.53 22.78
C VAL A 263 5.00 4.18 23.07
N PRO A 264 4.52 3.92 24.30
CA PRO A 264 3.87 2.66 24.63
C PRO A 264 2.53 2.48 23.88
N ALA A 265 2.06 1.24 23.78
CA ALA A 265 0.77 0.93 23.18
C ALA A 265 -0.39 1.60 23.95
N GLY A 266 -1.37 2.13 23.22
CA GLY A 266 -2.48 2.93 23.77
C GLY A 266 -2.05 4.26 24.41
N GLY A 267 -0.75 4.60 24.40
CA GLY A 267 -0.23 5.84 24.94
C GLY A 267 -0.66 7.05 24.12
N GLY A 268 -0.88 8.17 24.79
CA GLY A 268 -1.03 9.49 24.16
C GLY A 268 0.17 10.36 24.49
N MET A 269 0.66 11.13 23.51
CA MET A 269 1.65 12.21 23.71
C MET A 269 1.34 13.39 22.81
#